data_AF-I0Z661-F1
#
_entry.id   AF-I0Z661-F1
#
_cell.length_a   1.000
_cell.length_b   1.000
_cell.length_c   1.000
_cell.angle_alpha   90.00
_cell.angle_beta   90.00
_cell.angle_gamma   90.00
#
_symmetry.space_group_name_H-M   'P 1'
#
loop_
_entity.id
_entity.type
_entity.pdbx_description
1 polymer ?
#
loop_
_entity_poly.entity_id
_entity_poly.type
_entity_poly.pdbx_seq_one_letter_code
_entity_poly.pdbx_strand_id
1 'polypeptide(L)'
;VLAVAGRPIVENCLAGYNSCIFAYGQTGSGKTYTMSGPSGSVGHLNNEEQGLIPRVFDHLFTRIARMQSRQVSCKCSFLEIYNENITDLLSPSEAHLQIREDAARGPYVENLCEEEVSSVDDVARLLARGQAARRVGETNMNRESSRSHSVFTCTLESRTTDESGITNILRSRLNLVDLAGSERQKSSGAAGERLREASSINKSLSSLGLVIMSLVDVQRGAQRHVPYRDSRLTYLLQDSLGGNSKTIMVANISPASANLAETISTLRFAQRAKSIKNKVRFLAEGVNLFLKF
;
A
#
# COMPACT_ATOMS: atom_id res chain seq x y z
N VAL A 1 6.98 2.66 15.39
CA VAL A 1 6.78 2.25 13.97
C VAL A 1 7.58 3.10 12.99
N LEU A 2 7.49 4.44 13.02
CA LEU A 2 8.22 5.33 12.10
C LEU A 2 9.74 5.02 12.00
N ALA A 3 10.44 4.90 13.14
CA ALA A 3 11.89 4.70 13.14
C ALA A 3 12.34 3.39 12.46
N VAL A 4 11.57 2.31 12.63
CA VAL A 4 11.94 0.95 12.17
C VAL A 4 11.35 0.58 10.81
N ALA A 5 10.22 1.18 10.45
CA ALA A 5 9.53 0.88 9.19
C ALA A 5 9.50 2.09 8.25
N GLY A 6 9.07 3.26 8.74
CA GLY A 6 8.87 4.44 7.92
C GLY A 6 10.16 5.09 7.42
N ARG A 7 11.16 5.35 8.28
CA ARG A 7 12.42 5.96 7.83
C ARG A 7 13.17 5.08 6.82
N PRO A 8 13.34 3.75 7.05
CA PRO A 8 13.99 2.89 6.06
C PRO A 8 13.25 2.86 4.72
N ILE A 9 11.92 2.88 4.71
CA ILE A 9 11.14 2.87 3.46
C ILE A 9 11.36 4.14 2.64
N VAL A 10 11.46 5.30 3.29
CA VAL A 10 11.74 6.57 2.62
C VAL A 10 13.13 6.56 2.00
N GLU A 11 14.16 6.15 2.74
CA GLU A 11 15.53 6.08 2.19
C GLU A 11 15.61 5.10 1.00
N ASN A 12 14.85 4.01 1.04
CA ASN A 12 14.75 3.08 -0.09
C ASN A 12 14.14 3.74 -1.33
N CYS A 13 13.02 4.45 -1.20
CA CYS A 13 12.38 5.15 -2.31
C CYS A 13 13.28 6.26 -2.88
N LEU A 14 13.93 7.05 -2.05
CA LEU A 14 14.88 8.09 -2.49
C LEU A 14 16.10 7.50 -3.20
N ALA A 15 16.47 6.25 -2.90
CA ALA A 15 17.50 5.49 -3.62
C ALA A 15 16.98 4.83 -4.91
N GLY A 16 15.71 5.01 -5.28
CA GLY A 16 15.12 4.46 -6.51
C GLY A 16 14.53 3.05 -6.37
N TYR A 17 14.31 2.57 -5.14
CA TYR A 17 13.65 1.28 -4.90
C TYR A 17 12.16 1.44 -4.68
N ASN A 18 11.36 0.68 -5.43
CA ASN A 18 9.98 0.42 -5.07
C ASN A 18 9.93 -0.14 -3.65
N SER A 19 8.97 0.35 -2.88
CA SER A 19 8.84 0.00 -1.49
C SER A 19 7.38 -0.08 -1.06
N CYS A 20 7.11 -0.92 -0.08
CA CYS A 20 5.74 -1.18 0.39
C CYS A 20 5.71 -1.36 1.91
N ILE A 21 4.74 -0.74 2.57
CA ILE A 21 4.35 -1.07 3.94
C ILE A 21 2.90 -1.49 3.91
N PHE A 22 2.58 -2.64 4.49
CA PHE A 22 1.20 -3.05 4.71
C PHE A 22 0.93 -3.42 6.17
N ALA A 23 -0.19 -2.95 6.71
CA ALA A 23 -0.69 -3.32 8.03
C ALA A 23 -1.63 -4.52 7.92
N TYR A 24 -1.42 -5.55 8.74
CA TYR A 24 -2.19 -6.80 8.70
C TYR A 24 -2.54 -7.28 10.11
N GLY A 25 -3.76 -7.79 10.28
CA GLY A 25 -4.27 -8.30 11.55
C GLY A 25 -5.80 -8.25 11.63
N GLN A 26 -6.37 -8.74 12.73
CA GLN A 26 -7.82 -8.75 12.91
C GLN A 26 -8.42 -7.33 12.98
N THR A 27 -9.72 -7.21 12.79
CA THR A 27 -10.49 -6.00 13.06
C THR A 27 -10.30 -5.56 14.51
N GLY A 28 -10.16 -4.25 14.69
CA GLY A 28 -9.88 -3.65 15.99
C GLY A 28 -8.44 -3.77 16.47
N SER A 29 -7.52 -4.43 15.74
CA SER A 29 -6.10 -4.52 16.17
C SER A 29 -5.27 -3.27 15.88
N GLY A 30 -5.88 -2.21 15.33
CA GLY A 30 -5.24 -0.92 15.13
C GLY A 30 -4.50 -0.73 13.79
N LYS A 31 -4.87 -1.45 12.72
CA LYS A 31 -4.29 -1.29 11.38
C LYS A 31 -4.46 0.14 10.84
N THR A 32 -5.71 0.61 10.74
CA THR A 32 -6.03 1.98 10.30
C THR A 32 -5.42 3.04 11.20
N TYR A 33 -5.43 2.82 12.53
CA TYR A 33 -4.75 3.71 13.47
C TYR A 33 -3.24 3.78 13.20
N THR A 34 -2.61 2.65 12.91
CA THR A 34 -1.18 2.60 12.57
C THR A 34 -0.89 3.36 11.28
N MET A 35 -1.73 3.21 10.25
CA MET A 35 -1.49 3.79 8.93
C MET A 35 -1.89 5.26 8.85
N SER A 36 -3.14 5.59 9.18
CA SER A 36 -3.71 6.94 9.02
C SER A 36 -3.80 7.72 10.34
N GLY A 37 -3.77 7.05 11.49
CA GLY A 37 -3.96 7.69 12.80
C GLY A 37 -5.43 7.69 13.25
N PRO A 38 -5.75 8.43 14.32
CA PRO A 38 -7.12 8.58 14.81
C PRO A 38 -8.04 9.22 13.75
N SER A 39 -9.28 8.72 13.65
CA SER A 39 -10.28 9.28 12.76
C SER A 39 -10.65 10.72 13.15
N GLY A 40 -10.70 11.63 12.17
CA GLY A 40 -11.17 13.01 12.38
C GLY A 40 -10.09 14.01 12.80
N SER A 41 -8.81 13.63 12.73
CA SER A 41 -7.73 14.44 13.31
C SER A 41 -6.65 14.86 12.29
N VAL A 42 -6.97 14.77 11.00
CA VAL A 42 -6.08 15.18 9.92
C VAL A 42 -5.95 16.71 9.93
N GLY A 43 -4.81 17.23 10.40
CA GLY A 43 -4.49 18.67 10.42
C GLY A 43 -4.47 19.35 11.81
N HIS A 44 -4.86 18.68 12.89
CA HIS A 44 -4.93 19.28 14.25
C HIS A 44 -4.21 18.48 15.35
N LEU A 45 -3.53 17.37 15.02
CA LEU A 45 -2.78 16.58 15.99
C LEU A 45 -1.32 17.01 16.09
N ASN A 46 -0.77 16.90 17.30
CA ASN A 46 0.67 16.87 17.50
C ASN A 46 1.29 15.69 16.70
N ASN A 47 2.52 15.86 16.20
CA ASN A 47 3.20 14.90 15.31
C ASN A 47 3.32 13.47 15.92
N GLU A 48 3.17 13.33 17.24
CA GLU A 48 3.23 12.04 17.94
C GLU A 48 1.96 11.17 17.79
N GLU A 49 0.80 11.80 17.63
CA GLU A 49 -0.50 11.10 17.54
C GLU A 49 -0.88 10.75 16.09
N GLN A 50 -0.10 11.23 15.13
CA GLN A 50 -0.31 10.95 13.72
C GLN A 50 0.07 9.51 13.35
N GLY A 51 -0.68 8.95 12.39
CA GLY A 51 -0.38 7.67 11.78
C GLY A 51 0.92 7.66 10.98
N LEU A 52 1.27 6.49 10.43
CA LEU A 52 2.50 6.29 9.70
C LEU A 52 2.58 7.11 8.40
N ILE A 53 1.48 7.25 7.66
CA ILE A 53 1.46 7.94 6.36
C ILE A 53 1.95 9.40 6.49
N PRO A 54 1.29 10.30 7.25
CA PRO A 54 1.73 11.70 7.33
C PRO A 54 3.18 11.82 7.86
N ARG A 55 3.58 10.98 8.82
CA ARG A 55 4.94 10.98 9.38
C ARG A 55 6.01 10.48 8.41
N VAL A 56 5.66 9.57 7.51
CA VAL A 56 6.52 9.12 6.41
C VAL A 56 6.74 10.24 5.41
N PHE A 57 5.69 11.00 5.11
CA PHE A 57 5.78 12.16 4.21
C PHE A 57 6.53 13.34 4.83
N ASP A 58 6.36 13.59 6.12
CA ASP A 58 7.16 14.58 6.86
C ASP A 58 8.66 14.28 6.75
N HIS A 59 9.04 13.02 6.99
CA HIS A 59 10.41 12.58 6.80
C HIS A 59 10.84 12.65 5.33
N LEU A 60 10.00 12.24 4.38
CA LEU A 60 10.29 12.31 2.94
C LEU A 60 10.59 13.73 2.47
N PHE A 61 9.70 14.69 2.75
CA PHE A 61 9.89 16.08 2.33
C PHE A 61 11.06 16.74 3.05
N THR A 62 11.30 16.40 4.32
CA THR A 62 12.52 16.82 5.04
C THR A 62 13.79 16.30 4.36
N ARG A 63 13.78 15.06 3.86
CA ARG A 63 14.92 14.50 3.13
C ARG A 63 15.09 15.14 1.77
N ILE A 64 14.01 15.34 1.01
CA ILE A 64 14.03 16.02 -0.29
C ILE A 64 14.59 17.44 -0.15
N ALA A 65 14.13 18.22 0.84
CA ALA A 65 14.60 19.59 1.06
C ALA A 65 16.11 19.68 1.37
N ARG A 66 16.73 18.59 1.84
CA ARG A 66 18.17 18.51 2.12
C ARG A 66 18.99 18.04 0.92
N MET A 67 18.36 17.64 -0.19
CA MET A 67 19.04 17.19 -1.41
C MET A 67 19.33 18.39 -2.31
N GLN A 68 20.60 18.69 -2.55
CA GLN A 68 21.01 19.86 -3.35
C GLN A 68 21.14 19.55 -4.86
N SER A 69 21.40 18.30 -5.22
CA SER A 69 21.77 17.91 -6.59
C SER A 69 20.70 17.11 -7.34
N ARG A 70 19.51 16.94 -6.75
CA ARG A 70 18.43 16.14 -7.35
C ARG A 70 17.10 16.88 -7.24
N GLN A 71 16.42 17.03 -8.37
CA GLN A 71 15.05 17.50 -8.39
C GLN A 71 14.13 16.30 -8.17
N VAL A 72 13.32 16.32 -7.12
CA VAL A 72 12.38 15.23 -6.80
C VAL A 72 10.95 15.76 -6.87
N SER A 73 10.11 15.10 -7.67
CA SER A 73 8.66 15.34 -7.68
C SER A 73 7.93 14.12 -7.12
N CYS A 74 6.80 14.37 -6.47
CA CYS A 74 5.97 13.36 -5.83
C CYS A 74 4.54 13.46 -6.33
N LYS A 75 3.95 12.32 -6.73
CA LYS A 75 2.53 12.22 -7.08
C LYS A 75 1.87 11.15 -6.23
N CYS A 76 0.71 11.46 -5.67
CA CYS A 76 -0.04 10.55 -4.82
C CYS A 76 -1.36 10.11 -5.46
N SER A 77 -1.69 8.84 -5.27
CA SER A 77 -2.99 8.28 -5.58
C SER A 77 -3.55 7.57 -4.35
N PHE A 78 -4.88 7.55 -4.19
CA PHE A 78 -5.51 6.85 -3.09
C PHE A 78 -6.68 6.04 -3.60
N LEU A 79 -6.66 4.72 -3.39
CA LEU A 79 -7.72 3.84 -3.81
C LEU A 79 -8.22 2.96 -2.68
N GLU A 80 -9.40 2.40 -2.92
CA GLU A 80 -10.01 1.40 -2.08
C GLU A 80 -10.31 0.14 -2.89
N ILE A 81 -10.15 -1.02 -2.27
CA ILE A 81 -10.60 -2.30 -2.80
C ILE A 81 -11.72 -2.82 -1.91
N TYR A 82 -12.93 -2.93 -2.47
CA TYR A 82 -14.10 -3.55 -1.86
C TYR A 82 -14.61 -4.66 -2.73
N ASN A 83 -14.88 -5.84 -2.20
CA ASN A 83 -15.62 -6.86 -2.97
C ASN A 83 -15.04 -7.05 -4.40
N GLU A 84 -13.70 -7.04 -4.53
CA GLU A 84 -12.95 -7.10 -5.79
C GLU A 84 -13.18 -5.95 -6.80
N ASN A 85 -13.85 -4.88 -6.39
CA ASN A 85 -13.98 -3.61 -7.10
C ASN A 85 -12.97 -2.59 -6.58
N ILE A 86 -12.37 -1.84 -7.51
CA ILE A 86 -11.44 -0.76 -7.22
C ILE A 86 -12.16 0.57 -7.41
N THR A 87 -12.09 1.42 -6.39
CA THR A 87 -12.67 2.77 -6.39
C THR A 87 -11.56 3.77 -6.12
N ASP A 88 -11.52 4.84 -6.90
CA ASP A 88 -10.66 5.99 -6.64
C ASP A 88 -11.22 6.82 -5.48
N LEU A 89 -10.44 7.02 -4.42
CA LEU A 89 -10.84 7.81 -3.26
C LEU A 89 -10.56 9.31 -3.43
N LEU A 90 -9.76 9.69 -4.44
CA LEU A 90 -9.48 11.09 -4.79
C LEU A 90 -10.49 11.62 -5.82
N SER A 91 -11.00 10.75 -6.69
CA SER A 91 -12.05 11.04 -7.67
C SER A 91 -13.16 9.98 -7.67
N PRO A 92 -14.09 10.01 -6.69
CA PRO A 92 -15.07 8.93 -6.46
C PRO A 92 -16.11 8.71 -7.57
N SER A 93 -16.13 9.56 -8.61
CA SER A 93 -16.97 9.36 -9.80
C SER A 93 -16.55 8.13 -10.62
N GLU A 94 -15.30 7.71 -10.50
CA GLU A 94 -14.73 6.57 -11.22
C GLU A 94 -14.72 5.32 -10.33
N ALA A 95 -15.71 4.44 -10.54
CA ALA A 95 -15.79 3.13 -9.90
C ALA A 95 -15.45 2.01 -10.89
N HIS A 96 -15.04 0.85 -10.37
CA HIS A 96 -14.69 -0.35 -11.16
C HIS A 96 -13.44 -0.22 -12.03
N LEU A 97 -12.44 0.50 -11.52
CA LEU A 97 -11.15 0.63 -12.19
C LEU A 97 -10.47 -0.73 -12.41
N GLN A 98 -9.73 -0.84 -13.51
CA GLN A 98 -9.09 -2.08 -13.92
C GLN A 98 -7.59 -2.06 -13.63
N ILE A 99 -7.05 -3.20 -13.21
CA ILE A 99 -5.61 -3.41 -13.11
C ILE A 99 -5.07 -3.80 -14.48
N ARG A 100 -4.11 -3.04 -14.98
CA ARG A 100 -3.29 -3.32 -16.16
C ARG A 100 -1.88 -3.68 -15.72
N GLU A 101 -1.09 -4.23 -16.65
CA GLU A 101 0.29 -4.62 -16.40
C GLU A 101 1.16 -4.02 -17.51
N ASP A 102 2.20 -3.31 -17.09
CA ASP A 102 3.22 -2.77 -17.98
C ASP A 102 4.56 -3.46 -17.67
N ALA A 103 5.36 -3.70 -18.70
CA ALA A 103 6.61 -4.45 -18.56
C ALA A 103 7.65 -3.74 -17.66
N ALA A 104 7.62 -2.40 -17.60
CA ALA A 104 8.53 -1.60 -16.79
C ALA A 104 7.94 -1.22 -15.42
N ARG A 105 6.65 -0.87 -15.37
CA ARG A 105 5.95 -0.43 -14.15
C ARG A 105 5.41 -1.59 -13.30
N GLY A 106 5.22 -2.78 -13.88
CA GLY A 106 4.46 -3.86 -13.26
C GLY A 106 2.96 -3.54 -13.22
N PRO A 107 2.19 -4.18 -12.33
CA PRO A 107 0.76 -3.91 -12.18
C PRO A 107 0.46 -2.47 -11.76
N TYR A 108 -0.51 -1.85 -12.42
CA TYR A 108 -1.02 -0.51 -12.12
C TYR A 108 -2.52 -0.42 -12.37
N VAL A 109 -3.18 0.58 -11.79
CA VAL A 109 -4.61 0.81 -11.99
C VAL A 109 -4.78 1.86 -13.10
N GLU A 110 -5.49 1.49 -14.16
CA GLU A 110 -5.81 2.37 -15.27
C GLU A 110 -6.80 3.47 -14.82
N ASN A 111 -6.58 4.70 -15.27
CA ASN A 111 -7.40 5.88 -14.95
C ASN A 111 -7.47 6.26 -13.46
N LEU A 112 -6.55 5.77 -12.63
CA LEU A 112 -6.45 6.21 -11.24
C LEU A 112 -5.90 7.65 -11.17
N CYS A 113 -6.58 8.52 -10.43
CA CYS A 113 -6.17 9.89 -10.20
C CYS A 113 -4.83 9.94 -9.45
N GLU A 114 -3.88 10.72 -9.98
CA GLU A 114 -2.59 11.02 -9.37
C GLU A 114 -2.47 12.54 -9.21
N GLU A 115 -2.39 13.03 -7.96
CA GLU A 115 -2.22 14.45 -7.64
C GLU A 115 -0.79 14.75 -7.18
N GLU A 116 -0.23 15.87 -7.63
CA GLU A 116 1.09 16.31 -7.21
C GLU A 116 1.07 16.80 -5.75
N VAL A 117 2.08 16.39 -4.98
CA VAL A 117 2.24 16.78 -3.58
C VAL A 117 3.64 17.30 -3.33
N SER A 118 3.72 18.39 -2.58
CA SER A 118 4.98 19.09 -2.26
C SER A 118 5.17 19.30 -0.75
N SER A 119 4.12 19.08 0.04
CA SER A 119 4.11 19.28 1.48
C SER A 119 3.29 18.20 2.21
N VAL A 120 3.52 18.09 3.52
CA VAL A 120 2.71 17.22 4.39
C VAL A 120 1.24 17.66 4.39
N ASP A 121 0.98 18.97 4.27
CA ASP A 121 -0.39 19.49 4.20
C ASP A 121 -1.12 19.05 2.94
N ASP A 122 -0.43 18.94 1.80
CA ASP A 122 -1.02 18.39 0.58
C ASP A 122 -1.47 16.94 0.81
N VAL A 123 -0.59 16.14 1.42
CA VAL A 123 -0.86 14.72 1.75
C VAL A 123 -2.01 14.61 2.75
N ALA A 124 -2.03 15.47 3.77
CA ALA A 124 -3.11 15.54 4.75
C ALA A 124 -4.46 15.83 4.07
N ARG A 125 -4.51 16.78 3.12
CA ARG A 125 -5.74 17.05 2.35
C ARG A 125 -6.20 15.83 1.54
N LEU A 126 -5.29 15.12 0.87
CA LEU A 126 -5.62 13.91 0.12
C LEU A 126 -6.16 12.80 1.04
N LEU A 127 -5.53 12.60 2.20
CA LEU A 127 -6.00 11.63 3.19
C LEU A 127 -7.38 12.00 3.74
N ALA A 128 -7.61 13.27 4.09
CA ALA A 128 -8.90 13.73 4.59
C ALA A 128 -10.01 13.51 3.54
N ARG A 129 -9.74 13.88 2.28
CA ARG A 129 -10.70 13.68 1.17
C ARG A 129 -11.00 12.20 0.93
N GLY A 130 -9.97 11.36 0.88
CA GLY A 130 -10.16 9.93 0.67
C GLY A 130 -10.89 9.24 1.83
N GLN A 131 -10.64 9.65 3.07
CA GLN A 131 -11.38 9.14 4.24
C GLN A 131 -12.84 9.61 4.23
N ALA A 132 -13.10 10.84 3.81
CA ALA A 132 -14.48 11.32 3.64
C ALA A 132 -15.22 10.53 2.55
N ALA A 133 -14.60 10.31 1.39
CA ALA A 133 -15.15 9.49 0.31
C ALA A 133 -15.43 8.06 0.78
N ARG A 134 -14.49 7.46 1.51
CA ARG A 134 -14.63 6.13 2.12
C ARG A 134 -15.84 6.07 3.05
N ARG A 135 -15.97 7.04 3.97
CA ARG A 135 -17.09 7.11 4.92
C ARG A 135 -18.46 7.27 4.24
N VAL A 136 -18.54 8.06 3.18
CA VAL A 136 -19.77 8.19 2.38
C VAL A 136 -20.12 6.86 1.72
N GLY A 137 -19.12 6.14 1.20
CA GLY A 137 -19.29 4.78 0.69
C GLY A 137 -19.77 3.79 1.77
N GLU A 138 -19.27 3.90 3.00
CA GLU A 138 -19.72 3.12 4.17
C GLU A 138 -21.20 3.34 4.47
N THR A 139 -21.66 4.58 4.54
CA THR A 139 -23.07 4.89 4.85
C THR A 139 -24.01 4.52 3.71
N ASN A 140 -23.60 4.74 2.45
CA ASN A 140 -24.45 4.49 1.29
C ASN A 140 -24.59 3.00 0.97
N MET A 141 -23.56 2.20 1.26
CA MET A 141 -23.54 0.76 0.93
C MET A 141 -23.50 -0.15 2.16
N ASN A 142 -23.73 0.37 3.37
CA ASN A 142 -23.52 -0.34 4.65
C ASN A 142 -22.15 -1.06 4.73
N ARG A 143 -21.13 -0.43 4.16
CA ARG A 143 -19.76 -0.95 4.14
C ARG A 143 -19.07 -0.60 5.46
N GLU A 144 -18.21 -1.49 5.92
CA GLU A 144 -17.47 -1.33 7.17
C GLU A 144 -15.97 -1.22 6.83
N SER A 145 -15.22 -0.29 7.41
CA SER A 145 -13.77 -0.13 7.14
C SER A 145 -12.95 -1.39 7.42
N SER A 146 -13.44 -2.26 8.31
CA SER A 146 -12.91 -3.60 8.57
C SER A 146 -12.96 -4.53 7.34
N ARG A 147 -13.74 -4.18 6.32
CA ARG A 147 -14.05 -5.01 5.15
C ARG A 147 -13.44 -4.52 3.86
N SER A 148 -12.69 -3.43 3.88
CA SER A 148 -12.02 -2.92 2.70
C SER A 148 -10.55 -2.69 2.91
N HIS A 149 -9.80 -2.83 1.83
CA HIS A 149 -8.39 -2.48 1.78
C HIS A 149 -8.26 -1.08 1.23
N SER A 150 -7.34 -0.28 1.77
CA SER A 150 -6.98 0.99 1.18
C SER A 150 -5.50 1.00 0.82
N VAL A 151 -5.18 1.58 -0.35
CA VAL A 151 -3.83 1.65 -0.87
C VAL A 151 -3.54 3.11 -1.20
N PHE A 152 -2.70 3.73 -0.38
CA PHE A 152 -2.16 5.06 -0.63
C PHE A 152 -0.78 4.91 -1.28
N THR A 153 -0.63 5.40 -2.50
CA THR A 153 0.61 5.23 -3.28
C THR A 153 1.23 6.59 -3.55
N CYS A 154 2.54 6.69 -3.36
CA CYS A 154 3.35 7.82 -3.81
C CYS A 154 4.33 7.36 -4.89
N THR A 155 4.28 7.99 -6.05
CA THR A 155 5.29 7.85 -7.09
C THR A 155 6.29 8.98 -6.95
N LEU A 156 7.57 8.64 -6.78
CA LEU A 156 8.67 9.58 -6.74
C LEU A 156 9.42 9.53 -8.07
N GLU A 157 9.64 10.70 -8.67
CA GLU A 157 10.54 10.86 -9.81
C GLU A 157 11.69 11.79 -9.40
N SER A 158 12.91 11.27 -9.42
CA SER A 158 14.13 12.02 -9.14
C SER A 158 14.90 12.23 -10.42
N ARG A 159 15.24 13.48 -10.74
CA ARG A 159 16.04 13.89 -11.89
C ARG A 159 17.39 14.41 -11.43
N THR A 160 18.46 13.89 -12.03
CA THR A 160 19.84 14.35 -11.81
C THR A 160 20.48 14.59 -13.17
N THR A 161 20.91 15.81 -13.43
CA THR A 161 21.65 16.15 -14.65
C THR A 161 23.13 16.19 -14.34
N ASP A 162 23.93 15.43 -15.08
CA ASP A 162 25.39 15.43 -14.93
C ASP A 162 26.05 16.58 -15.69
N GLU A 163 27.36 16.75 -15.51
CA GLU A 163 28.16 17.78 -16.17
C GLU A 163 28.16 17.66 -17.71
N SER A 164 27.88 16.47 -18.24
CA SER A 164 27.74 16.22 -19.68
C SER A 164 26.35 16.58 -20.23
N GLY A 165 25.44 17.03 -19.36
CA GLY A 165 24.07 17.39 -19.73
C GLY A 165 23.10 16.22 -19.83
N ILE A 166 23.54 15.00 -19.50
CA ILE A 166 22.68 13.81 -19.50
C ILE A 166 21.84 13.84 -18.23
N THR A 167 20.51 13.72 -18.38
CA THR A 167 19.59 13.67 -17.24
C THR A 167 19.22 12.23 -16.96
N ASN A 168 19.60 11.77 -15.77
CA ASN A 168 19.22 10.49 -15.22
C ASN A 168 17.91 10.64 -14.45
N ILE A 169 16.93 9.82 -14.80
CA ILE A 169 15.62 9.76 -14.16
C ILE A 169 15.54 8.46 -13.37
N LEU A 170 15.30 8.60 -12.06
CA LEU A 170 15.02 7.49 -11.16
C LEU A 170 13.54 7.54 -10.77
N ARG A 171 12.84 6.43 -10.95
CA ARG A 171 11.44 6.30 -10.51
C ARG A 171 11.31 5.25 -9.42
N SER A 172 10.54 5.56 -8.40
CA SER A 172 10.16 4.59 -7.36
C SER A 172 8.72 4.78 -6.93
N ARG A 173 8.12 3.72 -6.42
CA ARG A 173 6.78 3.74 -5.82
C ARG A 173 6.85 3.39 -4.34
N LEU A 174 6.13 4.15 -3.52
CA LEU A 174 5.89 3.87 -2.11
C LEU A 174 4.43 3.51 -1.92
N ASN A 175 4.14 2.24 -1.67
CA ASN A 175 2.79 1.77 -1.34
C ASN A 175 2.61 1.73 0.18
N LEU A 176 1.58 2.40 0.68
CA LEU A 176 1.18 2.42 2.10
C LEU A 176 -0.22 1.83 2.20
N VAL A 177 -0.30 0.59 2.68
CA VAL A 177 -1.49 -0.25 2.57
C VAL A 177 -2.10 -0.52 3.95
N ASP A 178 -3.39 -0.24 4.09
CA ASP A 178 -4.21 -0.64 5.24
C ASP A 178 -5.14 -1.77 4.79
N LEU A 179 -4.87 -3.00 5.24
CA LEU A 179 -5.66 -4.16 4.86
C LEU A 179 -6.94 -4.29 5.70
N ALA A 180 -7.93 -4.98 5.17
CA ALA A 180 -9.12 -5.42 5.89
C ALA A 180 -8.77 -6.35 7.08
N GLY A 181 -9.75 -6.59 7.96
CA GLY A 181 -9.66 -7.55 9.06
C GLY A 181 -9.36 -8.97 8.60
N SER A 182 -8.34 -9.60 9.21
CA SER A 182 -7.92 -10.97 8.88
C SER A 182 -8.71 -12.07 9.59
N GLU A 183 -9.59 -11.71 10.52
CA GLU A 183 -10.35 -12.66 11.32
C GLU A 183 -11.26 -13.50 10.45
N ARG A 184 -11.42 -14.76 10.85
CA ARG A 184 -12.39 -15.63 10.20
C ARG A 184 -13.76 -15.18 10.63
N GLN A 185 -14.58 -14.79 9.66
CA GLN A 185 -16.02 -14.72 9.87
C GLN A 185 -16.48 -16.14 10.24
N LYS A 186 -16.75 -16.39 11.53
CA LYS A 186 -17.62 -17.52 11.92
C LYS A 186 -18.88 -17.31 11.13
N SER A 187 -19.34 -18.32 10.38
CA SER A 187 -20.52 -18.30 9.53
C SER A 187 -21.63 -17.53 10.24
N SER A 188 -21.70 -16.23 9.97
CA SER A 188 -22.78 -15.43 10.48
C SER A 188 -23.97 -16.01 9.75
N GLY A 189 -25.08 -16.27 10.44
CA GLY A 189 -26.32 -16.71 9.80
C GLY A 189 -26.89 -15.67 8.81
N ALA A 190 -26.06 -14.79 8.27
CA ALA A 190 -26.34 -13.80 7.28
C ALA A 190 -26.62 -14.49 5.94
N ALA A 191 -27.89 -14.63 5.59
CA ALA A 191 -28.32 -15.05 4.28
C ALA A 191 -28.14 -13.91 3.24
N GLY A 192 -27.96 -14.27 1.96
CA GLY A 192 -28.02 -13.32 0.83
C GLY A 192 -26.71 -12.59 0.53
N GLU A 193 -26.79 -11.30 0.16
CA GLU A 193 -25.65 -10.48 -0.30
C GLU A 193 -24.52 -10.35 0.73
N ARG A 194 -24.86 -10.33 2.03
CA ARG A 194 -23.87 -10.33 3.11
C ARG A 194 -22.97 -11.57 3.12
N LEU A 195 -23.47 -12.72 2.66
CA LEU A 195 -22.71 -13.96 2.54
C LEU A 195 -21.73 -13.89 1.34
N ARG A 196 -22.16 -13.29 0.22
CA ARG A 196 -21.29 -13.01 -0.94
C ARG A 196 -20.20 -11.99 -0.60
N GLU A 197 -20.57 -10.91 0.10
CA GLU A 197 -19.65 -9.89 0.58
C GLU A 197 -18.61 -10.47 1.55
N ALA A 198 -19.06 -11.22 2.57
CA ALA A 198 -18.18 -11.90 3.51
C ALA A 198 -17.24 -12.91 2.83
N SER A 199 -17.70 -13.57 1.76
CA SER A 199 -16.88 -14.44 0.92
C SER A 199 -15.80 -13.65 0.17
N SER A 200 -16.13 -12.50 -0.43
CA SER A 200 -15.18 -11.68 -1.21
C SER A 200 -14.10 -10.99 -0.38
N ILE A 201 -14.41 -10.53 0.84
CA ILE A 201 -13.40 -9.91 1.72
C ILE A 201 -12.38 -10.97 2.13
N ASN A 202 -12.86 -12.13 2.58
CA ASN A 202 -12.02 -13.27 2.86
C ASN A 202 -11.30 -13.78 1.62
N LYS A 203 -11.87 -13.65 0.42
CA LYS A 203 -11.21 -14.04 -0.83
C LYS A 203 -9.88 -13.31 -1.01
N SER A 204 -9.85 -11.98 -0.86
CA SER A 204 -8.61 -11.20 -1.03
C SER A 204 -7.51 -11.60 -0.03
N LEU A 205 -7.85 -11.74 1.26
CA LEU A 205 -6.88 -12.14 2.30
C LEU A 205 -6.52 -13.64 2.25
N SER A 206 -7.44 -14.50 1.81
CA SER A 206 -7.16 -15.92 1.56
C SER A 206 -6.22 -16.07 0.37
N SER A 207 -6.47 -15.33 -0.72
CA SER A 207 -5.59 -15.27 -1.90
C SER A 207 -4.21 -14.76 -1.50
N LEU A 208 -4.15 -13.74 -0.65
CA LEU A 208 -2.89 -13.25 -0.09
C LEU A 208 -2.16 -14.35 0.70
N GLY A 209 -2.87 -15.11 1.55
CA GLY A 209 -2.31 -16.26 2.25
C GLY A 209 -1.77 -17.34 1.31
N LEU A 210 -2.49 -17.64 0.21
CA LEU A 210 -2.10 -18.60 -0.81
C LEU A 210 -0.88 -18.14 -1.62
N VAL A 211 -0.79 -16.85 -1.95
CA VAL A 211 0.39 -16.25 -2.61
C VAL A 211 1.61 -16.40 -1.73
N ILE A 212 1.52 -16.06 -0.44
CA ILE A 212 2.63 -16.19 0.50
C ILE A 212 3.08 -17.66 0.63
N MET A 213 2.13 -18.59 0.78
CA MET A 213 2.44 -20.01 0.88
C MET A 213 3.13 -20.51 -0.40
N SER A 214 2.57 -20.20 -1.57
CA SER A 214 3.11 -20.60 -2.86
C SER A 214 4.51 -20.02 -3.08
N LEU A 215 4.76 -18.78 -2.67
CA LEU A 215 6.07 -18.14 -2.76
C LEU A 215 7.12 -18.87 -1.93
N VAL A 216 6.78 -19.27 -0.70
CA VAL A 216 7.69 -20.03 0.16
C VAL A 216 8.00 -21.40 -0.43
N ASP A 217 7.00 -22.08 -1.00
CA ASP A 217 7.20 -23.38 -1.67
C ASP A 217 8.12 -23.25 -2.89
N VAL A 218 7.88 -22.25 -3.76
CA VAL A 218 8.72 -21.97 -4.93
C VAL A 218 10.15 -21.67 -4.53
N GLN A 219 10.37 -20.90 -3.47
CA GLN A 219 11.70 -20.59 -2.94
C GLN A 219 12.43 -21.80 -2.35
N ARG A 220 11.69 -22.87 -2.02
CA ARG A 220 12.22 -24.18 -1.60
C ARG A 220 12.41 -25.14 -2.78
N GLY A 221 12.17 -24.71 -4.01
CA GLY A 221 12.38 -25.49 -5.23
C GLY A 221 11.13 -26.16 -5.80
N ALA A 222 9.94 -25.92 -5.22
CA ALA A 222 8.71 -26.46 -5.79
C ALA A 222 8.37 -25.77 -7.12
N GLN A 223 7.97 -26.55 -8.12
CA GLN A 223 7.42 -26.03 -9.38
C GLN A 223 5.94 -25.71 -9.18
N ARG A 224 5.64 -24.51 -8.66
CA ARG A 224 4.28 -24.09 -8.32
C ARG A 224 3.98 -22.71 -8.90
N HIS A 225 2.81 -22.56 -9.52
CA HIS A 225 2.29 -21.26 -9.94
C HIS A 225 1.89 -20.42 -8.72
N VAL A 226 2.28 -19.15 -8.70
CA VAL A 226 1.88 -18.21 -7.63
C VAL A 226 0.61 -17.46 -8.07
N PRO A 227 -0.53 -17.61 -7.37
CA PRO A 227 -1.83 -17.15 -7.84
C PRO A 227 -2.10 -15.67 -7.54
N TYR A 228 -1.27 -14.75 -8.07
CA TYR A 228 -1.47 -13.31 -7.85
C TYR A 228 -2.79 -12.79 -8.41
N ARG A 229 -3.28 -13.38 -9.50
CA ARG A 229 -4.49 -12.93 -10.21
C ARG A 229 -5.81 -13.37 -9.56
N ASP A 230 -5.76 -14.17 -8.50
CA ASP A 230 -6.98 -14.65 -7.81
C ASP A 230 -7.74 -13.53 -7.09
N SER A 231 -7.04 -12.44 -6.72
CA SER A 231 -7.66 -11.22 -6.21
C SER A 231 -7.01 -9.95 -6.75
N ARG A 232 -7.77 -8.85 -6.81
CA ARG A 232 -7.26 -7.52 -7.19
C ARG A 232 -6.16 -7.05 -6.24
N LEU A 233 -6.31 -7.32 -4.95
CA LEU A 233 -5.31 -6.98 -3.95
C LEU A 233 -3.97 -7.68 -4.23
N THR A 234 -3.99 -9.01 -4.43
CA THR A 234 -2.76 -9.78 -4.67
C THR A 234 -2.13 -9.44 -6.00
N TYR A 235 -2.93 -9.09 -7.01
CA TYR A 235 -2.41 -8.67 -8.31
C TYR A 235 -1.73 -7.31 -8.21
N LEU A 236 -2.36 -6.35 -7.53
CA LEU A 236 -1.78 -5.02 -7.28
C LEU A 236 -0.50 -5.11 -6.42
N LEU A 237 -0.45 -6.05 -5.47
CA LEU A 237 0.70 -6.26 -4.59
C LEU A 237 1.73 -7.27 -5.13
N GLN A 238 1.62 -7.71 -6.38
CA GLN A 238 2.53 -8.69 -6.98
C GLN A 238 4.00 -8.28 -6.84
N ASP A 239 4.32 -7.00 -7.09
CA ASP A 239 5.69 -6.48 -6.90
C ASP A 239 6.12 -6.47 -5.43
N SER A 240 5.18 -6.27 -4.52
CA SER A 240 5.43 -6.22 -3.08
C SER A 240 5.72 -7.60 -2.48
N LEU A 241 5.27 -8.67 -3.12
CA LEU A 241 5.33 -10.03 -2.59
C LEU A 241 6.08 -10.93 -3.58
N GLY A 242 7.39 -11.11 -3.40
CA GLY A 242 8.23 -11.91 -4.29
C GLY A 242 8.74 -11.19 -5.55
N GLY A 243 8.27 -9.96 -5.81
CA GLY A 243 8.64 -9.14 -6.95
C GLY A 243 9.67 -8.04 -6.65
N ASN A 244 9.62 -6.95 -7.43
CA ASN A 244 10.53 -5.82 -7.32
C ASN A 244 10.02 -4.76 -6.33
N SER A 245 10.18 -5.03 -5.03
CA SER A 245 9.88 -4.06 -3.98
C SER A 245 10.59 -4.42 -2.67
N LYS A 246 10.99 -3.41 -1.90
CA LYS A 246 11.38 -3.57 -0.49
C LYS A 246 10.13 -3.47 0.38
N THR A 247 9.71 -4.59 0.96
CA THR A 247 8.40 -4.69 1.62
C THR A 247 8.52 -4.91 3.11
N ILE A 248 7.72 -4.17 3.87
CA ILE A 248 7.58 -4.30 5.32
C ILE A 248 6.13 -4.65 5.64
N MET A 249 5.95 -5.70 6.45
CA MET A 249 4.66 -6.03 7.05
C MET A 249 4.63 -5.50 8.49
N VAL A 250 3.57 -4.79 8.85
CA VAL A 250 3.24 -4.46 10.24
C VAL A 250 2.16 -5.42 10.71
N ALA A 251 2.51 -6.32 11.64
CA ALA A 251 1.58 -7.26 12.23
C ALA A 251 0.88 -6.63 13.44
N ASN A 252 -0.38 -6.26 13.28
CA ASN A 252 -1.22 -5.66 14.30
C ASN A 252 -1.99 -6.76 15.05
N ILE A 253 -1.71 -6.94 16.34
CA ILE A 253 -2.30 -7.99 17.19
C ILE A 253 -3.05 -7.38 18.38
N SER A 254 -3.95 -8.16 18.97
CA SER A 254 -4.65 -7.76 20.20
C SER A 254 -4.02 -8.46 21.41
N PRO A 255 -3.72 -7.74 22.50
CA PRO A 255 -3.21 -8.38 23.72
C PRO A 255 -4.32 -9.07 24.55
N ALA A 256 -5.59 -8.89 24.18
CA ALA A 256 -6.71 -9.44 24.93
C ALA A 256 -6.79 -10.97 24.79
N SER A 257 -7.02 -11.67 25.90
CA SER A 257 -7.15 -13.13 25.93
C SER A 257 -8.28 -13.64 25.02
N ALA A 258 -9.37 -12.90 24.90
CA ALA A 258 -10.49 -13.19 23.99
C ALA A 258 -10.07 -13.26 22.51
N ASN A 259 -8.97 -12.60 22.15
CA ASN A 259 -8.44 -12.49 20.79
C ASN A 259 -7.20 -13.37 20.54
N LEU A 260 -6.87 -14.29 21.45
CA LEU A 260 -5.65 -15.09 21.38
C LEU A 260 -5.55 -15.90 20.07
N ALA A 261 -6.66 -16.50 19.63
CA ALA A 261 -6.69 -17.32 18.42
C ALA A 261 -6.32 -16.51 17.17
N GLU A 262 -6.88 -15.31 17.03
CA GLU A 262 -6.61 -14.42 15.91
C GLU A 262 -5.19 -13.84 15.99
N THR A 263 -4.72 -13.49 17.19
CA THR A 263 -3.33 -13.07 17.40
C THR A 263 -2.34 -14.16 16.97
N ILE A 264 -2.57 -15.42 17.33
CA ILE A 264 -1.75 -16.55 16.86
C ILE A 264 -1.82 -16.69 15.34
N SER A 265 -3.00 -16.50 14.74
CA SER A 265 -3.19 -16.52 13.28
C SER A 265 -2.32 -15.45 12.59
N THR A 266 -2.38 -14.21 13.09
CA THR A 266 -1.57 -13.08 12.59
C THR A 266 -0.08 -13.35 12.72
N LEU A 267 0.39 -13.85 13.87
CA LEU A 267 1.81 -14.17 14.09
C LEU A 267 2.31 -15.29 13.17
N ARG A 268 1.51 -16.35 12.97
CA ARG A 268 1.82 -17.42 12.02
C ARG A 268 1.88 -16.92 10.58
N PHE A 269 0.99 -16.01 10.21
CA PHE A 269 1.04 -15.35 8.91
C PHE A 269 2.33 -14.54 8.75
N ALA A 270 2.68 -13.71 9.74
CA ALA A 270 3.92 -12.93 9.74
C ALA A 270 5.18 -13.81 9.65
N GLN A 271 5.20 -14.95 10.35
CA GLN A 271 6.30 -15.92 10.28
C GLN A 271 6.48 -16.47 8.86
N ARG A 272 5.40 -16.78 8.15
CA ARG A 272 5.47 -17.20 6.74
C ARG A 272 5.91 -16.07 5.83
N ALA A 273 5.32 -14.88 6.00
CA ALA A 273 5.66 -13.70 5.21
C ALA A 273 7.15 -13.32 5.32
N LYS A 274 7.75 -13.46 6.51
CA LYS A 274 9.19 -13.25 6.76
C LYS A 274 10.09 -14.14 5.90
N SER A 275 9.60 -15.29 5.44
CA SER A 275 10.38 -16.22 4.63
C SER A 275 10.44 -15.84 3.15
N ILE A 276 9.62 -14.88 2.71
CA ILE A 276 9.58 -14.43 1.31
C ILE A 276 10.83 -13.62 0.98
N LYS A 277 11.55 -14.04 -0.06
CA LYS A 277 12.60 -13.25 -0.72
C LYS A 277 12.05 -12.46 -1.91
N ASN A 278 12.23 -11.13 -1.88
CA ASN A 278 11.92 -10.24 -3.01
C ASN A 278 13.13 -10.07 -3.93
N LYS A 279 12.87 -9.80 -5.22
CA LYS A 279 13.89 -9.58 -6.26
C LYS A 279 13.99 -8.09 -6.58
N VAL A 280 14.71 -7.36 -5.74
CA VAL A 280 14.76 -5.89 -5.78
C VAL A 280 15.73 -5.39 -6.86
N ARG A 281 15.29 -4.39 -7.64
CA ARG A 281 16.04 -3.70 -8.71
C ARG A 281 15.68 -2.21 -8.69
N PHE A 282 16.61 -1.34 -9.07
CA PHE A 282 16.31 0.09 -9.29
C PHE A 282 15.82 0.31 -10.72
N LEU A 283 14.91 1.27 -10.91
CA LEU A 283 14.40 1.68 -12.22
C LEU A 283 15.06 2.99 -12.62
N ALA A 284 16.10 2.91 -13.45
CA ALA A 284 16.83 4.07 -13.97
C ALA A 284 16.64 4.17 -15.49
N GLU A 285 16.29 5.36 -15.96
CA GLU A 285 16.28 5.73 -17.37
C GLU A 285 17.26 6.89 -17.58
N GLY A 286 18.21 6.75 -18.50
CA GLY A 286 19.07 7.84 -18.95
C GLY A 286 18.45 8.53 -20.15
N VAL A 287 18.25 9.84 -20.08
CA VAL A 287 17.73 10.65 -21.20
C VAL A 287 18.77 11.70 -21.59
N ASN A 288 19.23 11.65 -22.83
CA ASN A 288 20.08 12.70 -23.39
C ASN A 288 19.19 13.83 -23.94
N LEU A 289 19.19 14.98 -23.28
CA LEU A 289 18.38 16.15 -23.67
C LEU A 289 19.03 16.98 -24.80
N PHE A 290 20.30 16.73 -25.15
CA PHE A 290 21.00 17.47 -26.19
C PHE A 290 20.68 17.01 -27.62
N LEU A 291 19.89 15.94 -27.81
CA LEU A 291 19.47 15.46 -29.14
C LEU A 291 18.05 15.93 -29.52
N LYS A 292 17.50 16.92 -28.82
CA LYS A 292 16.17 17.49 -29.11
C LYS A 292 16.22 18.96 -29.55
N PHE A 293 17.19 19.36 -30.37
CA PHE A 293 17.10 20.56 -31.23
C PHE A 293 17.95 20.38 -32.48
#